data_AF-A0A0F8YNT1-F1
#
_entry.id   AF-A0A0F8YNT1-F1
#
_cell.length_a   1.000
_cell.length_b   1.000
_cell.length_c   1.000
_cell.angle_alpha   90.00
_cell.angle_beta   90.00
_cell.angle_gamma   90.00
#
_symmetry.space_group_name_H-M   'P 1'
#
loop_
_entity.id
_entity.type
_entity.pdbx_description
1 polymer ?
#
loop_
_entity_poly.entity_id
_entity_poly.type
_entity_poly.pdbx_seq_one_letter_code
_entity_poly.pdbx_strand_id
1 'polypeptide(L)'
;MSSMKYEIMKSKIENIVNQPIRNFIPEELKGIIERYHKNHPKSKEAYERARKIIPGGVEHNLAFNHPFPLASKRVYDCYMETVDDVVLTDYLMCGGPIILG
;
A
#
# COMPACT_ATOMS: atom_id res chain seq x y z
N MET A 1 -33.75 14.88 16.32
CA MET A 1 -33.23 14.70 14.94
C MET A 1 -31.79 14.17 14.86
N SER A 2 -30.87 14.55 15.75
CA SER A 2 -29.46 14.06 15.73
C SER A 2 -29.33 12.54 16.01
N SER A 3 -30.04 12.02 17.01
CA SER A 3 -29.99 10.60 17.40
C SER A 3 -30.39 9.64 16.27
N MET A 4 -31.44 9.95 15.48
CA MET A 4 -31.88 9.09 14.38
C MET A 4 -30.86 8.99 13.24
N LYS A 5 -30.11 10.07 12.95
CA LYS A 5 -29.01 10.03 11.97
C LYS A 5 -27.85 9.17 12.45
N TYR A 6 -27.52 9.26 13.74
CA TYR A 6 -26.49 8.44 14.35
C TYR A 6 -26.84 6.94 14.30
N GLU A 7 -28.07 6.56 14.66
CA GLU A 7 -28.49 5.15 14.61
C GLU A 7 -28.48 4.58 13.18
N ILE A 8 -28.88 5.38 12.18
CA ILE A 8 -28.77 4.98 10.78
C ILE A 8 -27.31 4.76 10.38
N MET A 9 -26.39 5.63 10.80
CA MET A 9 -24.97 5.51 10.50
C MET A 9 -24.36 4.28 11.17
N LYS A 10 -24.69 4.04 12.45
CA LYS A 10 -24.28 2.87 13.20
C LYS A 10 -24.74 1.57 12.54
N SER A 11 -26.02 1.50 12.16
CA SER A 11 -26.58 0.34 11.45
C SER A 11 -25.88 0.08 10.11
N LYS A 12 -25.52 1.14 9.36
CA LYS A 12 -24.75 0.98 8.11
C LYS A 12 -23.35 0.42 8.35
N ILE A 13 -22.65 0.90 9.38
CA ILE A 13 -21.33 0.38 9.75
C ILE A 13 -21.43 -1.06 10.21
N GLU A 14 -22.39 -1.39 11.08
CA GLU A 14 -22.65 -2.76 11.53
C GLU A 14 -22.94 -3.69 10.35
N ASN A 15 -23.74 -3.22 9.38
CA ASN A 15 -24.02 -4.00 8.17
C ASN A 15 -22.75 -4.28 7.35
N ILE A 16 -21.81 -3.33 7.25
CA ILE A 16 -20.54 -3.52 6.51
C ILE A 16 -19.61 -4.47 7.27
N VAL A 17 -19.43 -4.25 8.57
CA VAL A 17 -18.52 -5.04 9.42
C VAL A 17 -18.96 -6.50 9.52
N ASN A 18 -20.26 -6.76 9.49
CA ASN A 18 -20.81 -8.12 9.55
C ASN A 18 -20.86 -8.83 8.18
N GLN A 19 -20.40 -8.22 7.09
CA GLN A 19 -20.33 -8.90 5.80
C GLN A 19 -19.27 -10.02 5.85
N PRO A 20 -19.50 -11.16 5.17
CA PRO A 20 -18.49 -12.19 5.07
C PRO A 20 -17.24 -11.65 4.38
N ILE A 21 -16.07 -12.00 4.93
CA ILE A 21 -14.79 -11.64 4.33
C ILE A 21 -14.71 -12.27 2.95
N ARG A 22 -14.50 -11.44 1.93
CA ARG A 22 -14.24 -11.91 0.57
C ARG A 22 -12.78 -12.32 0.46
N ASN A 23 -12.55 -13.53 -0.03
CA ASN A 23 -11.20 -14.02 -0.30
C ASN A 23 -10.74 -13.59 -1.70
N PHE A 24 -9.43 -13.50 -1.87
CA PHE A 24 -8.82 -13.36 -3.19
C PHE A 24 -9.00 -14.65 -4.01
N ILE A 25 -9.09 -14.51 -5.33
CA ILE A 25 -8.98 -15.64 -6.25
C ILE A 25 -7.50 -16.06 -6.25
N PRO A 26 -7.14 -17.27 -5.78
CA PRO A 26 -5.74 -17.65 -5.54
C PRO A 26 -4.85 -17.54 -6.79
N GLU A 27 -5.37 -17.96 -7.94
CA GLU A 27 -4.65 -17.95 -9.21
C GLU A 27 -4.36 -16.53 -9.70
N GLU A 28 -5.33 -15.61 -9.55
CA GLU A 28 -5.13 -14.20 -9.90
C GLU A 28 -4.13 -13.53 -8.96
N LEU A 29 -4.25 -13.78 -7.65
CA LEU A 29 -3.31 -13.26 -6.66
C LEU A 29 -1.88 -13.74 -6.95
N LYS A 30 -1.72 -15.02 -7.28
CA LYS A 30 -0.42 -15.58 -7.68
C LYS A 30 0.15 -14.85 -8.89
N GLY A 31 -0.66 -14.64 -9.94
CA GLY A 31 -0.22 -13.92 -11.15
C GLY A 31 0.15 -12.45 -10.87
N ILE A 32 -0.56 -11.79 -9.95
CA ILE A 32 -0.22 -10.43 -9.49
C ILE A 32 1.13 -10.42 -8.77
N ILE A 33 1.35 -11.35 -7.84
CA ILE A 33 2.59 -11.46 -7.06
C ILE A 33 3.78 -11.77 -7.98
N GLU A 34 3.65 -12.72 -8.90
CA GLU A 34 4.71 -13.07 -9.85
C GLU A 34 5.10 -11.87 -10.73
N ARG A 35 4.10 -11.14 -11.25
CA ARG A 35 4.34 -9.90 -12.01
C ARG A 35 5.02 -8.83 -11.17
N TYR A 36 4.61 -8.67 -9.91
CA TYR A 36 5.21 -7.70 -8.98
C TYR A 36 6.69 -8.02 -8.75
N HIS A 37 7.04 -9.28 -8.48
CA HIS A 37 8.42 -9.72 -8.35
C HIS A 37 9.24 -9.46 -9.61
N LYS A 38 8.68 -9.75 -10.79
CA LYS A 38 9.36 -9.54 -12.09
C LYS A 38 9.64 -8.06 -12.36
N ASN A 39 8.72 -7.17 -11.99
CA ASN A 39 8.80 -5.75 -12.29
C ASN A 39 9.62 -4.96 -11.26
N HIS A 40 9.84 -5.50 -10.05
CA HIS A 40 10.45 -4.76 -8.95
C HIS A 40 11.66 -5.47 -8.28
N PRO A 41 12.62 -6.05 -9.04
CA PRO A 41 13.74 -6.79 -8.47
C PRO A 41 14.67 -5.93 -7.61
N LYS A 42 14.97 -4.69 -7.99
CA LYS A 42 15.88 -3.81 -7.24
C LYS A 42 15.23 -3.32 -5.95
N SER A 43 13.92 -3.07 -5.95
CA SER A 43 13.18 -2.77 -4.71
C SER A 43 13.23 -3.94 -3.73
N LYS A 44 13.11 -5.18 -4.24
CA LYS A 44 13.26 -6.40 -3.41
C LYS A 44 14.65 -6.48 -2.77
N GLU A 45 15.70 -6.28 -3.56
CA GLU A 45 17.09 -6.28 -3.06
C GLU A 45 17.31 -5.20 -2.00
N ALA A 46 16.77 -3.99 -2.21
CA ALA A 46 16.83 -2.90 -1.25
C ALA A 46 16.13 -3.28 0.07
N TYR A 47 14.94 -3.89 -0.01
CA TYR A 47 14.21 -4.38 1.15
C TYR A 47 14.96 -5.49 1.90
N GLU A 48 15.50 -6.48 1.20
CA GLU A 48 16.27 -7.57 1.80
C GLU A 48 17.54 -7.07 2.49
N ARG A 49 18.20 -6.07 1.92
CA ARG A 49 19.33 -5.38 2.55
C ARG A 49 18.89 -4.63 3.81
N ALA A 50 17.79 -3.88 3.75
CA ALA A 50 17.25 -3.12 4.88
C ALA A 50 16.88 -4.03 6.05
N ARG A 51 16.26 -5.19 5.79
CA ARG A 51 15.88 -6.17 6.82
C ARG A 51 17.04 -6.68 7.68
N LYS A 52 18.29 -6.57 7.21
CA LYS A 52 19.47 -7.00 7.98
C LYS A 52 19.78 -6.08 9.16
N ILE A 53 19.31 -4.83 9.12
CA ILE A 53 19.65 -3.79 10.09
C ILE A 53 18.44 -3.04 10.64
N ILE A 54 17.33 -3.00 9.89
CA ILE A 54 16.06 -2.38 10.30
C ILE A 54 15.06 -3.51 10.58
N PRO A 55 14.47 -3.59 11.78
CA PRO A 55 13.43 -4.55 12.10
C PRO A 55 12.28 -4.49 11.08
N GLY A 56 12.00 -5.61 10.42
CA GLY A 56 10.97 -5.69 9.37
C GLY A 56 11.35 -5.00 8.05
N GLY A 57 12.52 -4.37 7.95
CA GLY A 57 13.05 -3.75 6.73
C GLY A 57 12.46 -2.38 6.39
N VAL A 58 11.69 -1.77 7.29
CA VAL A 58 11.08 -0.43 7.15
C VAL A 58 11.02 0.27 8.50
N GLU A 59 11.04 1.61 8.49
CA GLU A 59 10.98 2.44 9.71
C GLU A 59 9.56 2.93 10.03
N HIS A 60 8.64 2.85 9.08
CA HIS A 60 7.25 3.28 9.23
C HIS A 60 6.27 2.12 9.01
N ASN A 61 5.32 1.93 9.93
CA ASN A 61 4.44 0.76 9.93
C ASN A 61 3.55 0.66 8.67
N LEU A 62 3.16 1.78 8.06
CA LEU A 62 2.36 1.74 6.83
C LEU A 62 3.18 1.35 5.59
N ALA A 63 4.51 1.27 5.70
CA ALA A 63 5.36 0.82 4.61
C ALA A 63 5.44 -0.72 4.52
N PHE A 64 4.94 -1.47 5.52
CA PHE A 64 4.82 -2.92 5.41
C PHE A 64 3.82 -3.29 4.32
N ASN A 65 4.35 -3.75 3.18
CA ASN A 65 3.56 -4.18 2.04
C ASN A 65 3.97 -5.57 1.59
N HIS A 66 2.97 -6.39 1.25
CA HIS A 66 3.20 -7.71 0.66
C HIS A 66 3.29 -7.57 -0.87
N PRO A 67 4.29 -8.18 -1.54
CA PRO A 67 5.33 -9.04 -0.98
C PRO A 67 6.54 -8.29 -0.39
N PHE A 68 6.80 -7.06 -0.82
CA PHE A 68 7.81 -6.15 -0.26
C PHE A 68 7.50 -4.70 -0.70
N PRO A 69 7.95 -3.67 0.04
CA PRO A 69 7.74 -2.27 -0.34
C PRO A 69 8.54 -1.87 -1.59
N LEU A 70 8.03 -0.88 -2.33
CA LEU A 70 8.77 -0.21 -3.39
C LEU A 70 9.79 0.75 -2.78
N ALA A 71 10.99 0.79 -3.36
CA ALA A 71 12.00 1.79 -3.01
C ALA A 71 11.95 2.93 -4.03
N SER A 72 11.76 4.16 -3.57
CA SER A 72 11.81 5.34 -4.42
C SER A 72 13.26 5.71 -4.77
N LYS A 73 13.46 6.08 -6.03
CA LYS A 73 14.71 6.68 -6.53
C LYS A 73 14.62 8.20 -6.50
N ARG A 74 13.48 8.74 -6.93
CA ARG A 74 13.13 10.16 -6.81
C ARG A 74 11.62 10.37 -6.80
N VAL A 75 11.18 11.47 -6.20
CA VAL A 75 9.77 11.92 -6.17
C VAL A 75 9.76 13.37 -6.64
N TYR A 76 8.79 13.73 -7.48
CA TYR A 76 8.65 15.07 -8.06
C TYR A 76 7.22 15.29 -8.56
N ASP A 77 6.68 16.49 -8.39
CA ASP A 77 5.28 16.82 -8.69
C ASP A 77 4.33 15.77 -8.11
N CYS A 78 3.50 15.12 -8.95
CA CYS A 78 2.63 14.01 -8.57
C CYS A 78 3.20 12.65 -8.98
N TYR A 79 4.52 12.51 -9.12
CA TYR A 79 5.17 11.30 -9.60
C TYR A 79 6.20 10.74 -8.62
N MET A 80 6.25 9.41 -8.54
CA MET A 80 7.32 8.67 -7.91
C MET A 80 8.00 7.76 -8.93
N GLU A 81 9.29 7.96 -9.14
CA GLU A 81 10.15 7.02 -9.88
C GLU A 81 10.79 6.06 -8.89
N THR A 82 10.57 4.76 -9.08
CA THR A 82 11.18 3.71 -8.25
C THR A 82 12.62 3.44 -8.66
N VAL A 83 13.37 2.71 -7.83
CA VAL A 83 14.72 2.21 -8.18
C VAL A 83 14.71 1.24 -9.37
N ASP A 84 13.55 0.67 -9.67
CA ASP A 84 13.27 -0.18 -10.84
C ASP A 84 12.89 0.63 -12.10
N ASP A 85 13.04 1.95 -12.05
CA ASP A 85 12.75 2.86 -13.16
C ASP A 85 11.26 2.85 -13.59
N VAL A 86 10.37 2.43 -12.68
CA VAL A 86 8.91 2.50 -12.84
C VAL A 86 8.42 3.85 -12.33
N VAL A 87 7.67 4.59 -13.16
CA VAL A 87 7.05 5.86 -12.78
C VAL A 87 5.59 5.64 -12.41
N LEU A 88 5.22 6.04 -11.19
CA LEU A 88 3.88 5.94 -10.64
C LEU A 88 3.33 7.35 -10.40
N THR A 89 2.03 7.54 -10.61
CA THR A 89 1.32 8.74 -10.11
C THR A 89 1.05 8.56 -8.62
N ASP A 90 1.53 9.49 -7.80
CA ASP A 90 1.37 9.48 -6.35
C ASP A 90 -0.01 10.03 -5.95
N TYR A 91 -0.91 9.12 -5.63
CA TYR A 91 -2.22 9.43 -5.03
C TYR A 91 -2.20 9.36 -3.50
N LEU A 92 -1.13 8.85 -2.90
CA LEU A 92 -1.04 8.70 -1.44
C LEU A 92 -0.66 10.03 -0.79
N MET A 93 0.22 10.82 -1.40
CA MET A 93 0.66 12.13 -0.93
C MET A 93 1.11 12.13 0.54
N CYS A 94 1.83 11.09 0.97
CA CYS A 94 2.21 10.86 2.37
C CYS A 94 1.03 10.88 3.38
N GLY A 95 -0.20 10.60 2.92
CA GLY A 95 -1.42 10.73 3.71
C GLY A 95 -1.97 12.16 3.78
N GLY A 96 -1.61 13.04 2.83
CA GLY A 96 -2.04 14.44 2.74
C GLY A 96 -1.01 15.54 3.02
N PRO A 97 0.08 15.34 3.80
CA PRO A 97 1.06 16.40 4.10
C PRO A 97 1.76 17.03 2.89
N ILE A 98 1.92 16.29 1.79
CA ILE A 98 2.59 16.76 0.57
C ILE A 98 1.56 17.08 -0.53
N ILE A 99 0.50 17.82 -0.19
CA ILE A 99 -0.57 18.20 -1.13
C ILE A 99 -0.06 19.05 -2.33
N LEU A 100 1.14 19.62 -2.23
CA LEU A 100 1.77 20.40 -3.29
C LEU A 100 2.80 19.60 -4.11
N GLY A 101 2.96 18.30 -3.81
CA GLY A 101 4.10 17.50 -4.27
C GLY A 101 5.22 17.45 -3.25
#